data_AF-A0A265Q8H1-F1
#
_entry.id   AF-A0A265Q8H1-F1
#
_cell.length_a   1.000
_cell.length_b   1.000
_cell.length_c   1.000
_cell.angle_alpha   90.00
_cell.angle_beta   90.00
_cell.angle_gamma   90.00
#
_symmetry.space_group_name_H-M   'P 1'
#
loop_
_entity.id
_entity.type
_entity.pdbx_description
1 polymer ?
#
loop_
_entity_poly.entity_id
_entity_poly.type
_entity_poly.pdbx_seq_one_letter_code
_entity_poly.pdbx_strand_id
1 'polypeptide(L)'
;MDKYKAVEKLLYNYKMSEISIKNMKEEIKRLEREDGLTAINYDSVKISPTFKISSSTESTMLSILEKIDYLRHSIERISEKLESIDRAMEGLNEVERLVIEKRYIEGLQWWQVAI
;
A
#
# COMPACT_ATOMS: atom_id res chain seq x y z
N MET A 1 3.45 -22.74 11.66
CA MET A 1 4.17 -21.51 12.09
C MET A 1 3.62 -21.11 13.44
N ASP A 2 4.48 -20.78 14.39
CA ASP A 2 4.07 -20.26 15.69
C ASP A 2 3.27 -18.97 15.49
N LYS A 3 2.06 -18.89 16.07
CA LYS A 3 1.14 -17.75 15.92
C LYS A 3 1.80 -16.46 16.41
N TYR A 4 2.63 -16.52 17.45
CA TYR A 4 3.34 -15.36 17.98
C TYR A 4 4.36 -14.81 16.98
N LYS A 5 5.17 -15.68 16.37
CA LYS A 5 6.15 -15.27 15.35
C LYS A 5 5.50 -14.64 14.12
N ALA A 6 4.30 -15.07 13.78
CA ALA A 6 3.54 -14.46 12.68
C ALA A 6 3.12 -13.02 13.02
N VAL A 7 2.66 -12.77 14.25
CA VAL A 7 2.30 -11.43 14.73
C VAL A 7 3.52 -10.53 14.84
N GLU A 8 4.63 -11.01 15.43
CA GLU A 8 5.88 -10.25 15.48
C GLU A 8 6.34 -9.82 14.09
N LYS A 9 6.27 -10.72 13.11
CA LYS A 9 6.62 -10.40 11.72
C LYS A 9 5.72 -9.31 11.14
N LEU A 10 4.43 -9.29 11.47
CA LEU A 10 3.53 -8.23 11.02
C LEU A 10 3.94 -6.88 11.62
N LEU A 11 4.19 -6.85 12.93
CA LEU A 11 4.59 -5.64 13.65
C LEU A 11 5.94 -5.10 13.15
N TYR A 12 6.95 -5.95 12.95
CA TYR A 12 8.25 -5.55 12.38
C TYR A 12 8.14 -4.97 10.98
N ASN A 13 7.14 -5.39 10.20
CA ASN A 13 6.91 -4.89 8.85
C ASN A 13 5.95 -3.70 8.80
N TYR A 14 5.47 -3.19 9.93
CA TYR A 14 4.49 -2.08 9.97
C TYR A 14 4.99 -0.86 9.20
N LYS A 15 6.15 -0.30 9.57
CA LYS A 15 6.74 0.89 8.91
C LYS A 15 7.05 0.64 7.43
N MET A 16 7.54 -0.56 7.10
CA MET A 16 7.82 -0.93 5.72
C MET A 16 6.53 -1.02 4.88
N SER A 17 5.43 -1.43 5.49
CA SER A 17 4.12 -1.49 4.83
C SER A 17 3.57 -0.09 4.55
N GLU A 18 3.73 0.86 5.48
CA GLU A 18 3.40 2.29 5.24
C GLU A 18 4.21 2.87 4.08
N ILE A 19 5.52 2.62 4.07
CA ILE A 19 6.42 3.05 2.98
C ILE A 19 5.99 2.40 1.66
N SER A 20 5.62 1.12 1.67
CA SER A 20 5.14 0.40 0.49
C SER A 20 3.86 1.03 -0.07
N ILE A 21 2.89 1.38 0.79
CA ILE A 21 1.67 2.09 0.37
C ILE A 21 2.02 3.42 -0.28
N LYS A 22 2.91 4.21 0.34
CA LYS A 22 3.34 5.50 -0.22
C LYS A 22 3.98 5.33 -1.59
N ASN A 23 4.87 4.36 -1.75
CA ASN A 23 5.55 4.09 -3.02
C ASN A 23 4.58 3.64 -4.12
N MET A 24 3.60 2.80 -3.79
CA MET A 24 2.57 2.36 -4.74
C MET A 24 1.67 3.52 -5.18
N LYS A 25 1.30 4.42 -4.26
CA LYS A 25 0.54 5.64 -4.59
C LYS A 25 1.32 6.56 -5.52
N GLU A 26 2.62 6.74 -5.30
CA GLU A 26 3.46 7.53 -6.19
C GLU A 26 3.68 6.87 -7.56
N GLU A 27 3.72 5.53 -7.61
CA GLU A 27 3.77 4.81 -8.89
C GLU A 27 2.49 4.98 -9.70
N ILE A 28 1.31 4.89 -9.08
CA ILE A 28 0.03 5.18 -9.75
C ILE A 28 0.05 6.59 -10.36
N LYS A 29 0.49 7.61 -9.59
CA LYS A 29 0.60 8.98 -10.09
C LYS A 29 1.56 9.13 -11.27
N ARG A 30 2.65 8.36 -11.31
CA ARG A 30 3.58 8.35 -12.45
C ARG A 30 2.92 7.74 -13.69
N LEU A 31 2.30 6.57 -13.54
CA LEU A 31 1.60 5.88 -14.63
C LEU A 31 0.47 6.71 -15.22
N GLU A 32 -0.32 7.39 -14.37
CA GLU A 32 -1.41 8.27 -14.82
C GLU A 32 -0.90 9.50 -15.58
N ARG A 33 0.32 9.98 -15.28
CA ARG A 33 0.95 11.13 -15.95
C ARG A 33 1.62 10.77 -17.26
N GLU A 34 2.35 9.65 -17.30
CA GLU A 34 3.14 9.23 -18.47
C GLU A 34 2.28 8.91 -19.68
N ASP A 35 1.08 8.36 -19.47
CA ASP A 35 0.19 7.93 -20.55
C ASP A 35 -0.92 8.96 -20.89
N GLY A 36 -0.84 10.17 -20.31
CA GLY A 36 -1.84 11.23 -20.54
C GLY A 36 -3.24 10.92 -20.00
N LEU A 37 -3.37 9.87 -19.18
CA LEU A 37 -4.63 9.40 -18.59
C LEU A 37 -5.31 10.44 -17.69
N THR A 38 -4.58 11.46 -17.24
CA THR A 38 -5.11 12.60 -16.49
C THR A 38 -6.21 13.38 -17.22
N ALA A 39 -6.35 13.22 -18.55
CA ALA A 39 -7.43 13.84 -19.34
C ALA A 39 -8.61 12.88 -19.63
N ILE A 40 -8.50 11.60 -19.30
CA ILE A 40 -9.57 10.62 -19.53
C ILE A 40 -10.35 10.47 -18.24
N ASN A 41 -11.44 11.23 -18.13
CA ASN A 41 -12.46 10.99 -17.11
C ASN A 41 -12.88 9.51 -17.20
N TYR A 42 -12.70 8.77 -16.11
CA TYR A 42 -13.01 7.34 -16.02
C TYR A 42 -14.50 7.03 -16.35
N ASP A 43 -15.40 8.02 -16.24
CA ASP A 43 -16.82 7.91 -16.59
C ASP A 43 -17.14 8.17 -18.08
N SER A 44 -16.18 8.65 -18.87
CA SER A 44 -16.46 9.18 -20.21
C SER A 44 -15.56 8.63 -21.31
N VAL A 45 -15.16 7.36 -21.26
CA VAL A 45 -14.53 6.70 -22.41
C VAL A 45 -15.57 6.49 -23.53
N LYS A 46 -16.03 7.58 -24.14
CA LYS A 46 -16.49 7.61 -25.51
C LYS A 46 -15.21 7.66 -26.35
N ILE A 47 -14.82 6.48 -26.81
CA ILE A 47 -13.73 6.26 -27.76
C ILE A 47 -13.98 7.18 -28.97
N SER A 48 -13.27 8.31 -29.04
CA SER A 48 -13.38 9.25 -30.15
C SER A 48 -12.58 8.67 -31.34
N PRO A 49 -13.15 8.57 -32.55
CA PRO A 49 -12.67 7.65 -33.59
C PRO A 49 -11.49 8.18 -34.43
N THR A 50 -10.63 9.05 -33.91
CA THR A 50 -9.65 9.76 -34.76
C THR A 50 -8.21 9.81 -34.24
N PHE A 51 -7.78 8.82 -33.46
CA PHE A 51 -6.36 8.49 -33.44
C PHE A 51 -6.22 7.15 -34.15
N LYS A 52 -5.29 7.05 -35.11
CA LYS A 52 -4.82 5.75 -35.64
C LYS A 52 -4.15 5.02 -34.47
N ILE A 53 -4.95 4.46 -33.58
CA ILE A 53 -4.52 3.61 -32.49
C ILE A 53 -4.08 2.31 -33.17
N SER A 54 -2.77 2.20 -33.38
CA SER A 54 -2.18 0.91 -33.71
C SER A 54 -2.49 -0.06 -32.56
N SER A 55 -2.65 -1.35 -32.84
CA SER A 55 -2.87 -2.39 -31.82
C SER A 55 -1.84 -2.32 -30.67
N SER A 56 -0.64 -1.81 -30.94
CA SER A 56 0.41 -1.56 -29.94
C SER A 56 0.04 -0.51 -28.89
N THR A 57 -0.68 0.55 -29.24
CA THR A 57 -1.04 1.65 -28.32
C THR A 57 -2.18 1.24 -27.40
N GLU A 58 -3.19 0.54 -27.93
CA GLU A 58 -4.30 -0.01 -27.14
C GLU A 58 -3.81 -1.07 -26.14
N SER A 59 -2.91 -1.96 -26.58
CA SER A 59 -2.28 -2.96 -25.71
C SER A 59 -1.42 -2.32 -24.61
N THR A 60 -0.77 -1.20 -24.88
CA THR A 60 0.04 -0.48 -23.86
C THR A 60 -0.87 0.16 -22.82
N MET A 61 -1.93 0.85 -23.24
CA MET A 61 -2.91 1.46 -22.34
C MET A 61 -3.58 0.41 -21.44
N LEU A 62 -3.99 -0.73 -22.00
CA LEU A 62 -4.59 -1.82 -21.22
C LEU A 62 -3.63 -2.32 -20.12
N SER A 63 -2.36 -2.53 -20.47
CA SER A 63 -1.34 -3.00 -19.51
C SER A 63 -1.09 -2.01 -18.36
N ILE A 64 -1.20 -0.70 -18.63
CA ILE A 64 -1.06 0.34 -17.62
C ILE A 64 -2.26 0.35 -16.68
N LEU A 65 -3.48 0.23 -17.23
CA LEU A 65 -4.71 0.15 -16.42
C LEU A 65 -4.70 -1.07 -15.51
N GLU A 66 -4.32 -2.25 -16.02
CA GLU A 66 -4.16 -3.47 -15.22
C GLU A 66 -3.14 -3.29 -14.10
N LYS A 67 -2.02 -2.61 -14.37
CA LYS A 67 -1.00 -2.32 -13.37
C LYS A 67 -1.51 -1.35 -12.30
N ILE A 68 -2.23 -0.30 -12.68
CA ILE A 68 -2.84 0.64 -11.72
C ILE A 68 -3.85 -0.10 -10.83
N ASP A 69 -4.70 -0.93 -11.42
CA ASP A 69 -5.70 -1.71 -10.68
C ASP A 69 -5.05 -2.68 -9.69
N TYR A 70 -4.00 -3.39 -10.11
CA TYR A 70 -3.21 -4.25 -9.22
C TYR A 70 -2.59 -3.48 -8.04
N LEU A 71 -2.04 -2.29 -8.29
CA LEU A 71 -1.46 -1.44 -7.26
C LEU A 71 -2.53 -0.93 -6.28
N ARG A 72 -3.74 -0.57 -6.76
CA ARG A 72 -4.86 -0.15 -5.92
C ARG A 72 -5.32 -1.27 -4.99
N HIS A 73 -5.56 -2.47 -5.51
CA HIS A 73 -5.90 -3.65 -4.70
C HIS A 73 -4.79 -4.00 -3.70
N SER A 74 -3.52 -3.83 -4.09
CA SER A 74 -2.39 -4.06 -3.19
C SER A 74 -2.34 -3.03 -2.06
N ILE A 75 -2.61 -1.75 -2.33
CA ILE A 75 -2.72 -0.70 -1.31
C ILE A 75 -3.83 -1.04 -0.33
N GLU A 76 -5.03 -1.34 -0.82
CA GLU A 76 -6.20 -1.66 0.02
C GLU A 76 -5.89 -2.80 1.00
N ARG A 77 -5.41 -3.93 0.48
CA ARG A 77 -5.06 -5.10 1.29
C ARG A 77 -4.00 -4.82 2.37
N ILE A 78 -3.03 -3.93 2.09
CA ILE A 78 -2.00 -3.58 3.07
C ILE A 78 -2.58 -2.60 4.10
N SER A 79 -3.39 -1.63 3.68
CA SER A 79 -4.07 -0.69 4.57
C SER A 79 -4.98 -1.41 5.55
N GLU A 80 -5.81 -2.35 5.10
CA GLU A 80 -6.69 -3.15 5.96
C GLU A 80 -5.92 -3.91 7.06
N LYS A 81 -4.72 -4.40 6.72
CA LYS A 81 -3.84 -5.07 7.68
C LYS A 81 -3.27 -4.10 8.71
N LEU A 82 -2.84 -2.91 8.28
CA LEU A 82 -2.35 -1.87 9.18
C LEU A 82 -3.45 -1.42 10.13
N GLU A 83 -4.65 -1.14 9.61
CA GLU A 83 -5.80 -0.78 10.43
C GLU A 83 -6.19 -1.88 11.42
N SER A 84 -6.05 -3.15 11.03
CA SER A 84 -6.27 -4.27 11.95
C SER A 84 -5.23 -4.31 13.08
N ILE A 85 -3.99 -3.90 12.82
CA ILE A 85 -2.97 -3.75 13.86
C ILE A 85 -3.34 -2.58 14.77
N ASP A 86 -3.69 -1.43 14.20
CA ASP A 86 -4.04 -0.22 14.94
C ASP A 86 -5.21 -0.47 15.90
N ARG A 87 -6.30 -1.08 15.41
CA ARG A 87 -7.45 -1.50 16.25
C ARG A 87 -7.06 -2.49 17.35
N ALA A 88 -6.11 -3.38 17.09
CA ALA A 88 -5.62 -4.29 18.13
C ALA A 88 -4.82 -3.54 19.20
N MET A 89 -4.01 -2.54 18.81
CA MET A 89 -3.25 -1.69 19.72
C MET A 89 -4.15 -0.77 20.56
N GLU A 90 -5.33 -0.40 20.06
CA GLU A 90 -6.34 0.38 20.80
C GLU A 90 -6.85 -0.34 22.06
N GLY A 91 -6.97 -1.67 22.01
CA GLY A 91 -7.44 -2.48 23.14
C GLY A 91 -6.38 -2.73 24.22
N LEU A 92 -5.13 -2.31 24.00
CA LEU A 92 -4.03 -2.48 24.95
C LEU A 92 -3.97 -1.34 25.95
N ASN A 93 -3.47 -1.65 27.15
CA ASN A 93 -3.12 -0.59 28.10
C ASN A 93 -1.87 0.18 27.65
N GLU A 94 -1.61 1.32 28.30
CA GLU A 94 -0.50 2.21 27.94
C GLU A 94 0.86 1.51 27.94
N VAL A 95 1.14 0.69 28.97
CA VAL A 95 2.42 -0.02 29.11
C VAL A 95 2.58 -1.08 28.03
N GLU A 96 1.55 -1.88 27.77
CA GLU A 96 1.53 -2.89 26.72
C GLU A 96 1.76 -2.25 25.34
N ARG A 97 1.04 -1.16 25.05
CA ARG A 97 1.18 -0.43 23.79
C ARG A 97 2.61 0.09 23.62
N LEU A 98 3.16 0.73 24.64
CA LEU A 98 4.51 1.30 24.64
C LEU A 98 5.57 0.21 24.38
N VAL A 99 5.46 -0.94 25.05
CA VAL A 99 6.37 -2.06 24.84
C VAL A 99 6.29 -2.56 23.42
N ILE A 100 5.08 -2.73 22.86
CA ILE A 100 4.92 -3.24 21.51
C ILE A 100 5.48 -2.27 20.47
N GLU A 101 5.14 -0.99 20.59
CA GLU A 101 5.60 0.06 19.69
C GLU A 101 7.13 0.13 19.67
N LYS A 102 7.75 0.29 20.84
CA LYS A 102 9.21 0.40 20.95
C LYS A 102 9.93 -0.86 20.49
N ARG A 103 9.46 -2.04 20.92
CA ARG A 103 10.17 -3.29 20.66
C ARG A 103 10.01 -3.79 19.23
N TYR A 104 8.77 -3.78 18.73
CA TYR A 104 8.42 -4.46 17.47
C TYR A 104 8.21 -3.50 16.31
N ILE A 105 7.72 -2.28 16.54
CA ILE A 105 7.51 -1.30 15.46
C ILE A 105 8.75 -0.41 15.26
N GLU A 106 9.39 0.03 16.35
CA GLU A 106 10.62 0.83 16.29
C GLU A 106 11.89 -0.02 16.25
N GLY A 107 11.82 -1.27 16.69
CA GLY A 107 12.96 -2.20 16.66
C GLY A 107 13.99 -1.95 17.76
N LEU A 108 13.63 -1.26 18.84
CA LEU A 108 14.51 -1.02 19.98
C LEU A 108 14.86 -2.31 20.71
N GLN A 109 16.04 -2.35 21.33
CA GLN A 109 16.45 -3.47 22.18
C GLN A 109 15.81 -3.38 23.56
N TRP A 110 15.65 -4.52 24.26
CA TRP A 110 14.98 -4.57 25.57
C TRP A 110 15.52 -3.60 26.61
N TRP A 111 16.84 -3.37 26.66
CA TRP A 111 17.46 -2.40 27.57
C TRP A 111 17.12 -0.93 27.25
N GLN A 112 16.65 -0.64 26.03
CA GLN A 112 16.14 0.68 25.63
C GLN A 112 14.64 0.82 25.90
N VAL A 113 13.93 -0.30 26.05
CA VAL A 113 12.49 -0.35 26.35
C VAL A 113 12.23 -0.32 27.85
N ALA A 114 13.07 -1.01 28.63
CA ALA A 114 13.04 -0.99 30.09
C ALA A 114 13.56 0.36 30.59
N ILE A 115 12.63 1.28 30.86
CA ILE A 115 12.87 2.58 31.52
C ILE A 115 12.65 2.40 33.02
#